data_AF-A0A7J6RTM6-F1
#
_entry.id   AF-A0A7J6RTM6-F1
#
_cell.length_a   1.000
_cell.length_b   1.000
_cell.length_c   1.000
_cell.angle_alpha   90.00
_cell.angle_beta   90.00
_cell.angle_gamma   90.00
#
_symmetry.space_group_name_H-M   'P 1'
#
loop_
_entity.id
_entity.type
_entity.pdbx_description
1 polymer ?
#
loop_
_entity_poly.entity_id
_entity_poly.type
_entity_poly.pdbx_seq_one_letter_code
_entity_poly.pdbx_strand_id
1 'polypeptide(L)'
;MDIGDGSIDKMIDAAAEYVKNKENRSEMVTPLNIAHACYTVPKDKLKRISAIAKPAGTLVHIHVHESQSEVDEYFKQHGESAIDALDEAGLLNDHLIAAHCVHMTDE
;
A
#
# COMPACT_ATOMS: atom_id res chain seq x y z
N MET A 1 4.37 -14.56 8.35
CA MET A 1 4.02 -14.25 9.75
C MET A 1 2.58 -13.80 9.75
N ASP A 2 1.70 -14.59 10.34
CA ASP A 2 0.30 -14.23 10.50
C ASP A 2 0.19 -13.30 11.71
N ILE A 3 0.22 -12.00 11.46
CA ILE A 3 -0.06 -10.98 12.47
C ILE A 3 -1.59 -10.87 12.41
N GLY A 4 -2.28 -11.59 13.30
CA GLY A 4 -3.74 -11.78 13.24
C GLY A 4 -4.52 -10.50 12.93
N ASP A 5 -5.68 -10.64 12.30
CA ASP A 5 -6.51 -9.59 11.68
C ASP A 5 -6.55 -8.23 12.41
N GLY A 6 -6.73 -8.22 13.73
CA GLY A 6 -6.82 -7.00 14.54
C GLY A 6 -5.49 -6.29 14.81
N SER A 7 -4.35 -6.90 14.49
CA SER A 7 -3.03 -6.29 14.64
C SER A 7 -2.70 -5.34 13.47
N ILE A 8 -3.01 -5.75 12.23
CA ILE A 8 -2.81 -4.91 11.04
C ILE A 8 -3.74 -3.70 11.09
N ASP A 9 -5.00 -3.87 11.51
CA ASP A 9 -5.92 -2.74 11.61
C ASP A 9 -5.44 -1.68 12.61
N LYS A 10 -4.90 -2.10 13.76
CA LYS A 10 -4.28 -1.20 14.75
C LYS A 10 -3.07 -0.48 14.17
N MET A 11 -2.24 -1.16 13.38
CA MET A 11 -1.09 -0.53 12.72
C MET A 11 -1.53 0.52 11.70
N ILE A 12 -2.56 0.22 10.89
CA ILE A 12 -3.14 1.18 9.93
C ILE A 12 -3.70 2.40 10.67
N ASP A 13 -4.41 2.20 11.79
CA ASP A 13 -4.96 3.32 12.57
C ASP A 13 -3.86 4.18 13.19
N ALA A 14 -2.85 3.56 13.80
CA ALA A 14 -1.71 4.27 14.37
C ALA A 14 -0.92 5.05 13.31
N ALA A 15 -0.69 4.45 12.13
CA ALA A 15 -0.03 5.12 11.02
C ALA A 15 -0.87 6.31 10.51
N ALA A 16 -2.18 6.12 10.33
CA ALA A 16 -3.09 7.16 9.90
C ALA A 16 -3.13 8.34 10.87
N GLU A 17 -3.17 8.08 12.18
CA GLU A 17 -3.11 9.10 13.22
C GLU A 17 -1.76 9.83 13.17
N TYR A 18 -0.66 9.09 13.07
CA TYR A 18 0.68 9.65 13.02
C TYR A 18 0.87 10.59 11.83
N VAL A 19 0.45 10.17 10.64
CA VAL A 19 0.60 10.93 9.39
C VAL A 19 -0.30 12.18 9.37
N LYS A 20 -1.49 12.11 9.99
CA LYS A 20 -2.43 13.25 10.08
C LYS A 20 -1.99 14.30 11.10
N ASN A 21 -1.25 13.91 12.14
CA ASN A 21 -0.83 14.83 13.18
C ASN A 21 0.21 15.83 12.64
N LYS A 22 -0.14 17.12 12.66
CA LYS A 22 0.70 18.21 12.16
C LYS A 22 1.99 18.38 12.95
N GLU A 23 2.02 18.01 14.22
CA GLU A 23 3.23 18.06 15.07
C GLU A 23 4.29 17.03 14.64
N ASN A 24 3.90 15.99 13.89
CA ASN A 24 4.82 15.01 13.32
C ASN A 24 5.38 15.46 11.96
N ARG A 25 5.16 16.72 11.56
CA ARG A 25 5.61 17.28 10.29
C ARG A 25 6.53 18.47 10.56
N SER A 26 7.49 18.67 9.68
CA SER A 26 8.34 19.86 9.67
C SER A 26 8.60 20.30 8.23
N GLU A 27 9.33 21.41 8.04
CA GLU A 27 9.72 21.85 6.69
C GLU A 27 10.56 20.78 5.95
N MET A 28 11.28 19.92 6.67
CA MET A 28 12.19 18.91 6.10
C MET A 28 11.64 17.48 6.17
N VAL A 29 10.54 17.25 6.90
CA VAL A 29 10.02 15.90 7.17
C VAL A 29 8.51 15.86 6.93
N THR A 30 8.10 15.01 6.00
CA THR A 30 6.69 14.66 5.77
C THR A 30 6.51 13.15 5.90
N PRO A 31 5.71 12.68 6.87
CA PRO A 31 5.37 11.27 7.00
C PRO A 31 4.35 10.85 5.93
N LEU A 32 4.30 9.56 5.64
CA LEU A 32 3.37 8.92 4.71
C LEU A 32 2.97 7.53 5.21
N ASN A 33 1.91 6.96 4.64
CA ASN A 33 1.49 5.59 4.95
C ASN A 33 2.33 4.57 4.17
N ILE A 34 2.67 3.45 4.79
CA ILE A 34 3.43 2.37 4.13
C ILE A 34 2.64 1.09 4.21
N ALA A 35 2.44 0.46 3.05
CA ALA A 35 2.11 -0.95 2.94
C ALA A 35 3.32 -1.65 2.36
N HIS A 36 3.71 -2.81 2.90
CA HIS A 36 4.95 -3.45 2.44
C HIS A 36 4.87 -3.88 0.96
N ALA A 37 3.96 -4.79 0.63
CA ALA A 37 3.72 -5.26 -0.74
C ALA A 37 2.36 -5.96 -0.85
N CYS A 38 1.79 -6.10 -2.04
CA CYS A 38 0.49 -6.76 -2.26
C CYS A 38 0.44 -8.21 -1.76
N TYR A 39 1.57 -8.94 -1.83
CA TYR A 39 1.67 -10.32 -1.34
C TYR A 39 1.83 -10.45 0.19
N THR A 40 1.92 -9.33 0.91
CA THR A 40 2.04 -9.30 2.39
C THR A 40 0.95 -8.52 3.09
N VAL A 41 0.25 -7.63 2.38
CA VAL A 41 -0.83 -6.82 2.90
C VAL A 41 -2.11 -7.22 2.17
N PRO A 42 -3.10 -7.82 2.87
CA PRO A 42 -4.34 -8.26 2.24
C PRO A 42 -5.10 -7.14 1.53
N LYS A 43 -5.82 -7.48 0.45
CA LYS A 43 -6.55 -6.51 -0.40
C LYS A 43 -7.57 -5.66 0.36
N ASP A 44 -8.24 -6.21 1.40
CA ASP A 44 -9.16 -5.44 2.25
C ASP A 44 -8.42 -4.37 3.08
N LYS A 45 -7.18 -4.65 3.50
CA LYS A 45 -6.33 -3.70 4.21
C LYS A 45 -5.81 -2.62 3.29
N LEU A 46 -5.46 -2.95 2.04
CA LEU A 46 -5.11 -1.96 1.01
C LEU A 46 -6.28 -1.00 0.72
N LYS A 47 -7.51 -1.54 0.60
CA LYS A 47 -8.74 -0.73 0.47
C LYS A 47 -8.91 0.22 1.64
N ARG A 48 -8.67 -0.25 2.86
CA ARG A 48 -8.76 0.57 4.08
C ARG A 48 -7.70 1.68 4.10
N ILE A 49 -6.46 1.37 3.73
CA ILE A 49 -5.38 2.37 3.61
C ILE A 49 -5.77 3.46 2.61
N SER A 50 -6.27 3.08 1.42
CA SER A 50 -6.74 4.04 0.42
C SER A 50 -7.86 4.94 0.95
N ALA A 51 -8.88 4.35 1.58
CA ALA A 51 -10.02 5.07 2.14
C ALA A 51 -9.63 6.08 3.24
N ILE A 52 -8.49 5.87 3.90
CA ILE A 52 -7.96 6.77 4.92
C ILE A 52 -7.01 7.82 4.34
N ALA A 53 -6.12 7.42 3.44
CA ALA A 53 -5.04 8.27 2.91
C ALA A 53 -5.57 9.34 1.94
N LYS A 54 -6.46 8.94 1.02
CA LYS A 54 -7.03 9.82 -0.01
C LYS A 54 -7.73 11.06 0.58
N PRO A 55 -8.71 10.96 1.50
CA PRO A 55 -9.33 12.15 2.09
C PRO A 55 -8.41 12.94 3.02
N ALA A 56 -7.34 12.31 3.53
CA ALA A 56 -6.34 12.98 4.35
C ALA A 56 -5.30 13.76 3.53
N GLY A 57 -5.26 13.55 2.20
CA GLY A 57 -4.24 14.12 1.34
C GLY A 57 -2.84 13.59 1.64
N THR A 58 -2.73 12.34 2.08
CA THR A 58 -1.46 11.72 2.47
C THR A 58 -1.01 10.69 1.44
N LEU A 59 0.31 10.52 1.29
CA LEU A 59 0.87 9.57 0.33
C LEU A 59 0.83 8.14 0.89
N VAL A 60 0.88 7.17 -0.03
CA VAL A 60 1.02 5.73 0.26
C VAL A 60 2.22 5.19 -0.49
N HIS A 61 3.15 4.55 0.20
CA HIS A 61 4.31 3.87 -0.40
C HIS A 61 4.12 2.35 -0.34
N ILE A 62 4.43 1.66 -1.44
CA ILE A 62 4.36 0.19 -1.53
C ILE A 62 5.37 -0.38 -2.53
N HIS A 63 5.99 -1.53 -2.22
CA HIS A 63 6.77 -2.30 -3.19
C HIS A 63 5.85 -3.03 -4.15
N VAL A 64 6.13 -2.94 -5.45
CA VAL A 64 5.29 -3.53 -6.50
C VAL A 64 6.16 -4.08 -7.62
N HIS A 65 5.94 -5.34 -7.99
CA HIS A 65 6.58 -5.97 -9.16
C HIS A 65 8.11 -5.83 -9.12
N GLU A 66 8.70 -6.12 -7.96
CA GLU A 66 10.14 -6.02 -7.73
C GLU A 66 10.89 -7.19 -8.36
N SER A 67 10.30 -8.39 -8.33
CA SER A 67 10.90 -9.61 -8.87
C SER A 67 9.90 -10.42 -9.71
N GLN A 68 10.38 -11.13 -10.73
CA GLN A 68 9.51 -12.01 -11.53
C GLN A 68 8.83 -13.07 -10.66
N SER A 69 9.51 -13.61 -9.64
CA SER A 69 8.94 -14.59 -8.72
C SER A 69 7.78 -14.03 -7.90
N GLU A 70 7.82 -12.75 -7.53
CA GLU A 70 6.71 -12.09 -6.85
C GLU A 70 5.48 -12.03 -7.75
N VAL A 71 5.66 -11.59 -9.00
CA VAL A 71 4.58 -11.46 -9.99
C VAL A 71 3.93 -12.82 -10.24
N ASP A 72 4.74 -13.84 -10.53
CA ASP A 72 4.27 -15.18 -10.88
C ASP A 72 3.51 -15.84 -9.72
N GLU A 73 4.05 -15.74 -8.49
CA GLU A 73 3.43 -16.36 -7.32
C GLU A 73 2.18 -15.60 -6.87
N TYR A 74 2.17 -14.27 -6.94
CA TYR A 74 0.97 -13.49 -6.65
C TYR A 74 -0.16 -13.83 -7.63
N PHE A 75 0.13 -13.84 -8.93
CA PHE A 75 -0.87 -14.17 -9.95
C PHE A 75 -1.40 -15.59 -9.78
N LYS A 76 -0.53 -16.55 -9.48
CA LYS A 76 -0.93 -17.94 -9.20
C LYS A 76 -1.84 -18.07 -7.98
N GLN A 77 -1.63 -17.26 -6.94
CA GLN A 77 -2.44 -17.30 -5.72
C GLN A 77 -3.78 -16.56 -5.84
N HIS A 78 -3.80 -15.44 -6.57
CA HIS A 78 -4.93 -14.52 -6.58
C HIS A 78 -5.71 -14.50 -7.90
N GLY A 79 -5.12 -14.97 -9.01
CA GLY A 79 -5.73 -14.95 -10.34
C GLY A 79 -5.79 -13.56 -10.99
N GLU A 80 -5.10 -12.58 -10.41
CA GLU A 80 -5.01 -11.18 -10.86
C GLU A 80 -3.58 -10.67 -10.65
N SER A 81 -3.19 -9.59 -11.34
CA SER A 81 -1.89 -8.96 -11.09
C SER A 81 -1.93 -8.11 -9.80
N ALA A 82 -0.76 -7.80 -9.23
CA ALA A 82 -0.69 -6.90 -8.09
C ALA A 82 -1.12 -5.46 -8.47
N ILE A 83 -0.98 -5.09 -9.75
CA ILE A 83 -1.48 -3.80 -10.28
C ILE A 83 -3.01 -3.77 -10.26
N ASP A 84 -3.68 -4.84 -10.72
CA ASP A 84 -5.15 -4.94 -10.67
C ASP A 84 -5.65 -4.85 -9.23
N ALA A 85 -4.98 -5.53 -8.30
CA ALA A 85 -5.34 -5.47 -6.89
C ALA A 85 -5.19 -4.05 -6.30
N LEU A 86 -4.20 -3.28 -6.74
CA LEU A 86 -4.04 -1.88 -6.35
C LEU A 86 -5.11 -0.97 -6.96
N ASP A 87 -5.52 -1.23 -8.21
CA ASP A 87 -6.60 -0.48 -8.87
C ASP A 87 -7.93 -0.74 -8.17
N GLU A 88 -8.27 -2.00 -7.91
CA GLU A 88 -9.45 -2.39 -7.15
C GLU A 88 -9.44 -1.85 -5.71
N ALA A 89 -8.25 -1.69 -5.13
CA ALA A 89 -8.08 -1.06 -3.82
C ALA A 89 -8.24 0.47 -3.85
N GLY A 90 -8.32 1.05 -5.05
CA GLY A 90 -8.36 2.50 -5.27
C GLY A 90 -7.03 3.17 -4.94
N LEU A 91 -5.92 2.44 -4.97
CA LEU A 91 -4.58 2.97 -4.70
C LEU A 91 -3.89 3.53 -5.95
N LEU A 92 -4.24 3.11 -7.16
CA LEU A 92 -3.68 3.68 -8.40
C LEU A 92 -4.21 5.11 -8.63
N ASN A 93 -3.60 6.08 -7.96
CA ASN A 93 -3.93 7.50 -8.05
C ASN A 93 -2.69 8.37 -7.77
N ASP A 94 -2.87 9.68 -7.73
CA ASP A 94 -1.83 10.70 -7.52
C ASP A 94 -1.20 10.71 -6.12
N HIS A 95 -1.68 9.88 -5.19
CA HIS A 95 -1.12 9.70 -3.86
C HIS A 95 -0.20 8.47 -3.73
N LEU A 96 -0.06 7.65 -4.79
CA LEU A 96 0.72 6.42 -4.74
C LEU A 96 2.19 6.64 -5.09
N ILE A 97 3.07 6.07 -4.28
CA ILE A 97 4.47 5.83 -4.59
C ILE A 97 4.65 4.32 -4.73
N ALA A 98 4.67 3.84 -5.98
CA ALA A 98 5.00 2.45 -6.29
C ALA A 98 6.52 2.32 -6.44
N ALA A 99 7.13 1.52 -5.57
CA ALA A 99 8.55 1.24 -5.59
C ALA A 99 8.88 0.02 -6.45
N HIS A 100 10.08 0.03 -7.03
CA HIS A 100 10.64 -0.95 -7.96
C HIS A 100 10.03 -0.89 -9.36
N CYS A 101 8.82 -1.41 -9.55
CA CYS A 101 8.15 -1.46 -10.86
C CYS A 101 9.06 -2.03 -11.97
N VAL A 102 9.83 -3.08 -11.67
CA VAL A 102 10.82 -3.66 -12.58
C VAL A 102 10.16 -4.61 -13.59
N HIS A 103 9.16 -5.37 -13.14
CA HIS A 103 8.47 -6.39 -13.93
C HIS A 103 7.07 -5.92 -14.34
N MET A 104 7.00 -4.87 -15.16
CA MET A 104 5.75 -4.27 -15.65
C MET A 104 5.40 -4.75 -17.06
N THR A 105 4.12 -4.67 -17.41
CA THR A 105 3.61 -4.76 -18.78
C THR A 105 3.55 -3.38 -19.43
N ASP A 106 3.36 -3.34 -20.76
CA ASP A 106 3.14 -2.07 -21.49
C ASP A 106 1.76 -1.45 -21.22
N GLU A 107 0.79 -2.29 -20.81
CA GLU A 107 -0.51 -1.89 -20.24
C GLU A 107 -0.32 -1.35 -18.83
#